data_AF-A0A4Q0YZ23-F1
#
_entry.id   AF-A0A4Q0YZ23-F1
#
_cell.length_a   1.000
_cell.length_b   1.000
_cell.length_c   1.000
_cell.angle_alpha   90.00
_cell.angle_beta   90.00
_cell.angle_gamma   90.00
#
_symmetry.space_group_name_H-M   'P 1'
#
loop_
_entity.id
_entity.type
_entity.pdbx_description
1 polymer ?
#
loop_
_entity_poly.entity_id
_entity_poly.type
_entity_poly.pdbx_seq_one_letter_code
_entity_poly.pdbx_strand_id
1 'polypeptide(L)'
;MKIIEEFNKTIYHKIEKSLIKNDIKDILNKDGRKNNSPAGCKNKPTIYILYSKKDEVLYIGESGKSLKTRCSGDGSGSHNKKDWWEEVEYVKYLINNEFCKDEKVRKFLEQSLSITLKPKYYGRSKHLKNNVKKN
;
A
#
# COMPACT_ATOMS: atom_id res chain seq x y z
N MET A 1 3.95 12.89 -22.62
CA MET A 1 2.80 12.52 -21.77
C MET A 1 2.70 13.40 -20.51
N LYS A 2 2.92 14.72 -20.61
CA LYS A 2 3.06 15.64 -19.45
C LYS A 2 1.77 15.88 -18.67
N ILE A 3 0.63 15.96 -19.37
CA ILE A 3 -0.69 16.23 -18.77
C ILE A 3 -1.09 15.16 -17.75
N ILE A 4 -0.82 13.89 -18.04
CA ILE A 4 -1.15 12.77 -17.14
C ILE A 4 -0.29 12.84 -15.86
N GLU A 5 0.99 13.20 -15.99
CA GLU A 5 1.89 13.33 -14.85
C GLU A 5 1.49 14.51 -13.95
N GLU A 6 1.12 15.65 -14.52
CA GLU A 6 0.63 16.83 -13.79
C GLU A 6 -0.69 16.55 -13.08
N PHE A 7 -1.61 15.84 -13.75
CA PHE A 7 -2.86 15.41 -13.16
C PHE A 7 -2.64 14.47 -11.97
N ASN A 8 -1.78 13.46 -12.12
CA ASN A 8 -1.49 12.52 -11.03
C ASN A 8 -0.78 13.20 -9.85
N LYS A 9 0.14 14.15 -10.11
CA LYS A 9 0.74 14.99 -9.06
C LYS A 9 -0.32 15.75 -8.30
N THR A 10 -1.28 16.37 -9.00
CA THR A 10 -2.38 17.13 -8.38
C THR A 10 -3.22 16.23 -7.47
N ILE A 11 -3.54 15.02 -7.91
CA ILE A 11 -4.25 14.02 -7.09
C ILE A 11 -3.45 13.68 -5.83
N TYR A 12 -2.16 13.35 -5.99
CA TYR A 12 -1.31 13.01 -4.85
C TYR A 12 -1.28 14.13 -3.80
N HIS A 13 -1.05 15.37 -4.22
CA HIS A 13 -1.00 16.53 -3.31
C HIS A 13 -2.32 16.75 -2.57
N LYS A 14 -3.46 16.47 -3.20
CA LYS A 14 -4.78 16.56 -2.55
C LYS A 14 -4.94 15.53 -1.43
N ILE A 15 -4.43 14.31 -1.62
CA ILE A 15 -4.62 13.23 -0.65
C ILE A 15 -3.48 13.14 0.39
N GLU A 16 -2.29 13.66 0.09
CA GLU A 16 -1.08 13.48 0.91
C GLU A 16 -1.30 13.93 2.35
N LYS A 17 -1.94 15.09 2.56
CA LYS A 17 -2.25 15.62 3.90
C LYS A 17 -3.25 14.77 4.68
N SER A 18 -4.01 13.92 4.00
CA SER A 18 -5.00 13.01 4.59
C SER A 18 -4.44 11.62 4.87
N LEU A 19 -3.19 11.34 4.48
CA LEU A 19 -2.58 10.05 4.72
C LEU A 19 -2.20 9.90 6.19
N ILE A 20 -2.67 8.81 6.79
CA ILE A 20 -2.31 8.43 8.16
C ILE A 20 -1.01 7.62 8.09
N LYS A 21 0.00 8.01 8.87
CA LYS A 21 1.27 7.27 9.02
C LYS A 21 1.22 6.40 10.27
N ASN A 22 1.60 5.12 10.14
CA ASN A 22 1.84 4.22 11.27
C ASN A 22 3.03 3.29 10.99
N ASP A 23 3.72 2.88 12.04
CA ASP A 23 4.68 1.77 11.94
C ASP A 23 3.97 0.49 11.54
N ILE A 24 4.63 -0.34 10.72
CA ILE A 24 3.99 -1.54 10.22
C ILE A 24 3.73 -2.54 11.34
N LYS A 25 4.66 -2.66 12.30
CA LYS A 25 4.53 -3.51 13.49
C LYS A 25 3.28 -3.18 14.30
N ASP A 26 2.94 -1.90 14.38
CA ASP A 26 1.76 -1.40 15.07
C ASP A 26 0.46 -1.87 14.40
N ILE A 27 0.42 -1.89 13.07
CA ILE A 27 -0.71 -2.43 12.30
C ILE A 27 -0.81 -3.95 12.45
N LEU A 28 0.30 -4.66 12.48
CA LEU A 28 0.32 -6.13 12.54
C LEU A 28 -0.08 -6.65 13.93
N ASN A 29 0.37 -5.99 14.99
CA ASN A 29 0.26 -6.52 16.35
C ASN A 29 -1.04 -6.11 17.07
N LYS A 30 -1.74 -5.07 16.61
CA LYS A 30 -2.96 -4.57 17.28
C LYS A 30 -4.23 -5.29 16.79
N ASP A 31 -5.19 -5.49 17.70
CA ASP A 31 -6.49 -6.11 17.38
C ASP A 31 -7.44 -5.07 16.79
N GLY A 32 -7.82 -5.25 15.52
CA GLY A 32 -8.75 -4.37 14.80
C GLY A 32 -10.12 -4.20 15.46
N ARG A 33 -10.54 -5.10 16.36
CA ARG A 33 -11.83 -4.97 17.06
C ARG A 33 -11.81 -3.92 18.16
N LYS A 34 -10.64 -3.62 18.76
CA LYS A 34 -10.52 -2.65 19.87
C LYS A 34 -10.60 -1.20 19.39
N ASN A 35 -11.30 -0.33 20.11
CA ASN A 35 -11.50 1.07 19.72
C ASN A 35 -10.20 1.86 19.56
N ASN A 36 -9.19 1.55 20.38
CA ASN A 36 -7.92 2.28 20.40
C ASN A 36 -6.90 1.78 19.36
N SER A 37 -7.28 0.83 18.50
CA SER A 37 -6.39 0.32 17.46
C SER A 37 -6.30 1.28 16.27
N PRO A 38 -5.14 1.37 15.59
CA PRO A 38 -4.97 2.16 14.39
C PRO A 38 -6.07 1.87 13.36
N ALA A 39 -6.46 2.91 12.61
CA ALA A 39 -7.51 2.78 11.61
C ALA A 39 -7.19 1.70 10.55
N GLY A 40 -5.91 1.50 10.19
CA GLY A 40 -5.49 0.44 9.27
C GLY A 40 -5.76 -1.00 9.76
N CYS A 41 -5.97 -1.20 11.07
CA CYS A 41 -6.38 -2.50 11.62
C CYS A 41 -7.88 -2.78 11.43
N LYS A 42 -8.68 -1.75 11.14
CA LYS A 42 -10.14 -1.85 11.00
C LYS A 42 -10.48 -2.44 9.64
N ASN A 43 -11.53 -3.26 9.59
CA ASN A 43 -12.01 -3.84 8.33
C ASN A 43 -12.73 -2.79 7.48
N LYS A 44 -11.95 -2.00 6.75
CA LYS A 44 -12.43 -0.94 5.89
C LYS A 44 -11.59 -0.87 4.61
N PRO A 45 -12.20 -0.47 3.48
CA PRO A 45 -11.46 -0.24 2.25
C PRO A 45 -10.38 0.82 2.43
N THR A 46 -9.22 0.60 1.82
CA THR A 46 -8.04 1.44 2.00
C THR A 46 -7.15 1.47 0.77
N ILE A 47 -6.44 2.59 0.61
CA ILE A 47 -5.28 2.72 -0.29
C ILE A 47 -4.07 2.91 0.62
N TYR A 48 -2.97 2.22 0.36
CA TYR A 48 -1.78 2.25 1.20
C TYR A 48 -0.49 2.33 0.38
N ILE A 49 0.51 2.92 1.01
CA ILE A 49 1.85 3.12 0.48
C ILE A 49 2.83 2.59 1.55
N LEU A 50 3.58 1.56 1.20
CA LEU A 50 4.57 0.93 2.07
C LEU A 50 5.94 1.58 1.84
N TYR A 51 6.63 1.86 2.94
CA TYR A 51 7.90 2.57 2.93
C TYR A 51 8.99 1.80 3.66
N SER A 52 10.22 2.01 3.21
CA SER A 52 11.41 1.59 3.94
C SER A 52 11.79 2.58 5.04
N LYS A 53 12.78 2.20 5.85
CA LYS A 53 13.40 3.09 6.85
C LYS A 53 13.95 4.39 6.26
N LYS A 54 14.37 4.35 4.99
CA LYS A 54 14.99 5.47 4.28
C LYS A 54 13.96 6.31 3.49
N ASP A 55 12.67 6.20 3.85
CA ASP A 55 11.55 6.85 3.17
C ASP A 55 11.41 6.50 1.68
N GLU A 56 11.99 5.38 1.24
CA GLU A 56 11.81 4.87 -0.11
C GLU A 56 10.41 4.25 -0.25
N VAL A 57 9.69 4.61 -1.31
CA VAL A 57 8.38 4.01 -1.63
C VAL A 57 8.62 2.59 -2.18
N LEU A 58 8.26 1.59 -1.38
CA LEU A 58 8.48 0.19 -1.75
C LEU A 58 7.34 -0.35 -2.61
N TYR A 59 6.10 -0.11 -2.18
CA TYR A 59 4.92 -0.69 -2.80
C TYR A 59 3.69 0.18 -2.55
N ILE A 60 2.77 0.18 -3.51
CA ILE A 60 1.48 0.85 -3.43
C ILE A 60 0.41 -0.18 -3.75
N GLY A 61 -0.67 -0.18 -2.98
CA GLY A 61 -1.80 -1.06 -3.26
C GLY A 61 -3.10 -0.54 -2.69
N GLU A 62 -4.18 -1.17 -3.13
CA GLU A 62 -5.51 -1.02 -2.52
C GLU A 62 -5.99 -2.32 -1.88
N SER A 63 -7.02 -2.22 -1.05
CA SER A 63 -7.68 -3.35 -0.45
C SER A 63 -9.13 -3.00 -0.10
N GLY A 64 -10.06 -3.90 -0.41
CA GLY A 64 -11.43 -3.86 0.13
C GLY A 64 -11.54 -4.39 1.57
N LYS A 65 -10.46 -4.97 2.10
CA LYS A 65 -10.32 -5.48 3.47
C LYS A 65 -9.37 -4.58 4.28
N SER A 66 -9.24 -4.84 5.59
CA SER A 66 -8.24 -4.16 6.43
C SER A 66 -6.82 -4.26 5.87
N LEU A 67 -6.00 -3.23 6.14
CA LEU A 67 -4.58 -3.23 5.81
C LEU A 67 -3.87 -4.39 6.52
N LYS A 68 -4.21 -4.65 7.78
CA LYS A 68 -3.69 -5.80 8.54
C LYS A 68 -3.89 -7.11 7.78
N THR A 69 -5.11 -7.39 7.30
CA THR A 69 -5.41 -8.59 6.52
C THR A 69 -4.58 -8.66 5.23
N ARG A 70 -4.37 -7.52 4.57
CA ARG A 70 -3.58 -7.46 3.33
C ARG A 70 -2.08 -7.65 3.58
N CYS A 71 -1.59 -7.21 4.73
CA CYS A 71 -0.18 -7.35 5.10
C CYS A 71 0.15 -8.75 5.65
N SER A 72 -0.69 -9.31 6.53
CA SER A 72 -0.34 -10.53 7.29
C SER A 72 -1.37 -11.65 7.24
N GLY A 73 -2.35 -11.62 6.33
CA GLY A 73 -3.30 -12.72 6.19
C GLY A 73 -2.64 -14.02 5.67
N ASP A 74 -3.40 -15.10 5.60
CA ASP A 74 -2.85 -16.39 5.14
C ASP A 74 -2.94 -16.62 3.62
N GLY A 75 -3.56 -15.70 2.87
CA GLY A 75 -3.77 -15.84 1.43
C GLY A 75 -2.55 -15.55 0.55
N SER A 76 -2.66 -15.92 -0.73
CA SER A 76 -1.66 -15.62 -1.79
C SER A 76 -1.43 -14.12 -2.03
N GLY A 77 -2.34 -13.29 -1.54
CA GLY A 77 -2.27 -11.84 -1.61
C GLY A 77 -1.55 -11.17 -0.44
N SER A 78 -1.06 -11.92 0.54
CA SER A 78 -0.42 -11.34 1.71
C SER A 78 1.00 -10.87 1.42
N HIS A 79 1.32 -9.67 1.88
CA HIS A 79 2.62 -9.06 1.64
C HIS A 79 3.73 -9.67 2.48
N ASN A 80 3.45 -10.14 3.69
CA ASN A 80 4.44 -10.78 4.57
C ASN A 80 5.08 -12.07 4.03
N LYS A 81 4.60 -12.57 2.89
CA LYS A 81 5.15 -13.73 2.19
C LYS A 81 6.03 -13.33 0.99
N LYS A 82 6.30 -12.04 0.81
CA LYS A 82 7.12 -11.50 -0.29
C LYS A 82 8.52 -11.19 0.21
N ASP A 83 9.53 -11.52 -0.58
CA ASP A 83 10.94 -11.33 -0.21
C ASP A 83 11.27 -9.87 0.15
N TRP A 84 10.60 -8.92 -0.49
CA TRP A 84 10.78 -7.50 -0.23
C TRP A 84 10.13 -6.99 1.06
N TRP A 85 9.29 -7.82 1.72
CA TRP A 85 8.52 -7.38 2.89
C TRP A 85 9.42 -6.99 4.06
N GLU A 86 10.57 -7.63 4.19
CA GLU A 86 11.54 -7.35 5.27
C GLU A 86 12.06 -5.91 5.23
N GLU A 87 11.95 -5.21 4.09
CA GLU A 87 12.33 -3.80 3.98
C GLU A 87 11.26 -2.84 4.50
N VAL A 88 10.03 -3.30 4.75
CA VAL A 88 8.91 -2.44 5.13
C VAL A 88 9.01 -2.06 6.60
N GLU A 89 9.10 -0.76 6.87
CA GLU A 89 9.14 -0.22 8.24
C GLU A 89 7.82 0.43 8.64
N TYR A 90 7.25 1.23 7.72
CA TYR A 90 6.04 1.98 8.00
C TYR A 90 5.13 2.05 6.78
N VAL A 91 3.89 2.45 7.03
CA VAL A 91 2.86 2.60 6.02
C VAL A 91 2.19 3.95 6.15
N LYS A 92 1.94 4.59 5.01
CA LYS A 92 0.98 5.69 4.90
C LYS A 92 -0.27 5.17 4.22
N TYR A 93 -1.45 5.49 4.73
CA TYR A 93 -2.70 4.98 4.15
C TYR A 93 -3.84 5.98 4.25
N LEU A 94 -4.76 5.86 3.29
CA LEU A 94 -6.03 6.57 3.25
C LEU A 94 -7.16 5.61 3.62
N ILE A 95 -8.07 6.06 4.48
CA ILE A 95 -9.20 5.29 4.98
C ILE A 95 -10.35 6.25 5.30
N ASN A 96 -11.60 5.77 5.23
CA ASN A 96 -12.82 6.58 5.43
C ASN A 96 -12.96 7.80 4.50
N ASN A 97 -12.22 7.83 3.39
CA ASN A 97 -12.32 8.88 2.39
C ASN A 97 -13.30 8.46 1.28
N GLU A 98 -13.95 9.41 0.61
CA GLU A 98 -14.83 9.16 -0.54
C GLU A 98 -14.14 8.35 -1.64
N PHE A 99 -12.87 8.64 -1.89
CA PHE A 99 -12.01 7.92 -2.83
C PHE A 99 -11.79 6.44 -2.47
N CYS A 100 -11.94 6.09 -1.19
CA CYS A 100 -11.77 4.72 -0.73
C CYS A 100 -13.05 3.89 -0.83
N LYS A 101 -14.24 4.49 -1.04
CA LYS A 101 -15.50 3.73 -1.03
C LYS A 101 -15.68 2.89 -2.28
N ASP A 102 -15.42 3.47 -3.44
CA ASP A 102 -15.56 2.80 -4.74
C ASP A 102 -14.28 2.05 -5.12
N GLU A 103 -14.42 0.78 -5.52
CA GLU A 103 -13.29 -0.07 -5.91
C GLU A 103 -12.58 0.40 -7.18
N LYS A 104 -13.32 0.85 -8.19
CA LYS A 104 -12.75 1.36 -9.44
C LYS A 104 -11.95 2.62 -9.17
N VAL A 105 -12.46 3.50 -8.30
CA VAL A 105 -11.74 4.71 -7.86
C VAL A 105 -10.48 4.36 -7.08
N ARG A 106 -10.54 3.39 -6.16
CA ARG A 106 -9.33 2.91 -5.45
C ARG A 106 -8.27 2.35 -6.39
N LYS A 107 -8.66 1.50 -7.34
CA LYS A 107 -7.75 0.93 -8.34
C LYS A 107 -7.16 2.01 -9.23
N PHE A 108 -7.98 2.99 -9.65
CA PHE A 108 -7.48 4.14 -10.41
C PHE A 108 -6.43 4.92 -9.62
N LEU A 109 -6.67 5.17 -8.34
CA LEU A 109 -5.72 5.86 -7.46
C LEU A 109 -4.44 5.06 -7.24
N GLU A 110 -4.52 3.75 -7.01
CA GLU A 110 -3.33 2.88 -6.94
C GLU A 110 -2.44 3.05 -8.18
N GLN A 111 -3.04 3.03 -9.38
CA GLN A 111 -2.32 3.22 -10.64
C GLN A 111 -1.73 4.63 -10.78
N SER A 112 -2.51 5.66 -10.49
CA SER A 112 -2.09 7.07 -10.53
C SER A 112 -0.91 7.34 -9.59
N LEU A 113 -0.98 6.82 -8.37
CA LEU A 113 0.07 6.93 -7.38
C LEU A 113 1.31 6.14 -7.77
N SER A 114 1.14 4.95 -8.37
CA SER A 114 2.25 4.14 -8.86
C SER A 114 3.03 4.84 -9.97
N ILE A 115 2.35 5.53 -10.89
CA ILE A 115 3.00 6.33 -11.95
C ILE A 115 3.79 7.49 -11.34
N THR A 116 3.22 8.14 -10.32
CA THR A 116 3.81 9.36 -9.72
C THR A 116 4.98 9.05 -8.82
N LEU A 117 4.79 8.10 -7.90
CA LEU A 117 5.73 7.78 -6.83
C LEU A 117 6.72 6.68 -7.20
N LYS A 118 6.48 5.97 -8.31
CA LYS A 118 7.38 4.95 -8.89
C LYS A 118 7.90 3.94 -7.85
N PRO A 119 7.01 3.14 -7.22
CA PRO A 119 7.41 2.21 -6.17
C PRO A 119 8.46 1.21 -6.67
N LYS A 120 9.45 0.90 -5.83
CA LYS A 120 10.53 -0.05 -6.13
C LYS A 120 10.03 -1.41 -6.61
N TYR A 121 8.91 -1.88 -6.06
CA TYR A 121 8.33 -3.20 -6.33
C TYR A 121 7.05 -3.17 -7.19
N TYR A 122 6.83 -2.10 -7.96
CA TYR A 122 5.71 -2.02 -8.90
C TYR A 122 5.67 -3.22 -9.86
N GLY A 123 4.50 -3.81 -10.08
CA GLY A 123 4.30 -4.92 -11.03
C GLY A 123 4.94 -6.26 -10.65
N ARG A 124 5.71 -6.35 -9.55
CA ARG A 124 6.37 -7.59 -9.11
C ARG A 124 5.44 -8.46 -8.26
N SER A 125 4.34 -8.95 -8.84
CA SER A 125 3.53 -10.00 -8.22
C SER A 125 3.87 -11.41 -8.71
N LYS A 126 4.47 -11.55 -9.90
CA LYS A 126 5.00 -12.78 -10.50
C LYS A 126 6.09 -12.38 -11.50
N HIS A 127 7.35 -12.78 -11.29
CA HIS A 127 8.41 -12.99 -12.32
C HIS A 127 9.82 -12.89 -11.72
N LEU A 128 10.14 -13.66 -10.68
CA LEU A 128 11.54 -14.00 -10.35
C LEU A 128 11.56 -15.41 -9.73
N LYS A 129 11.24 -16.44 -10.54
CA LYS A 129 11.63 -17.82 -10.23
C LYS A 129 12.53 -18.46 -11.29
N ASN A 130 12.85 -17.78 -12.39
CA ASN A 130 13.57 -18.38 -13.52
C ASN A 130 14.82 -17.61 -13.94
N ASN A 131 15.74 -17.26 -13.03
CA ASN A 131 17.06 -16.75 -13.45
C ASN A 131 18.21 -17.12 -12.49
N VAL A 132 18.17 -18.31 -11.88
CA VAL A 132 19.37 -18.94 -11.31
C VAL A 132 19.45 -20.39 -11.78
N LYS A 133 19.74 -20.56 -13.06
CA LYS A 133 20.57 -21.67 -13.56
C LYS A 133 21.45 -21.10 -14.65
N LYS A 134 22.56 -20.49 -14.23
CA LYS A 134 23.76 -20.33 -15.04
C LYS A 134 24.86 -21.12 -14.35
N ASN A 135 25.58 -21.85 -15.20
CA ASN A 135 26.69 -22.77 -14.98
C ASN A 135 26.24 -24.21 -14.73
#